data_AF-L8WKL7-F1
#
_entry.id   AF-L8WKL7-F1
#
_cell.length_a   1.000
_cell.length_b   1.000
_cell.length_c   1.000
_cell.angle_alpha   90.00
_cell.angle_beta   90.00
_cell.angle_gamma   90.00
#
_symmetry.space_group_name_H-M   'P 1'
#
loop_
_entity.id
_entity.type
_entity.pdbx_description
1 polymer ?
#
loop_
_entity_poly.entity_id
_entity_poly.type
_entity_poly.pdbx_seq_one_letter_code
_entity_poly.pdbx_strand_id
1 'polypeptide(L)'
;MTEYIKSVAPAQYHQYLIPNYEVGCKRVVWDPGYLKSLHRPNVEMEWDPIAKILPDGIETVSGHKHQFDVIAFATGFDIAQSLVFDVTGTNGQRLQEYYDREGGPTGYLGTTIPGFPNWFTVLGPNTVTGHSSVIFAEELQMDYIIQLLRPILAGDVKGLMPRADSTRAWNKWAQSKLGNHVWSNYTGLTHAIDGKNGKNFTIWPGGNLHMWWSLRKPDWKDFEVIGDNSWVLKRRILDIISSTAQVGVISASIAALVLAKTGNWDAFAKAIQGRLGDGLDWCRRLVSV
;
A
#
# COMPACT_ATOMS: atom_id res chain seq x y z
N MET A 1 -13.26 -22.44 6.98
CA MET A 1 -13.38 -22.52 5.51
C MET A 1 -13.52 -23.95 5.05
N THR A 2 -12.57 -24.84 5.35
CA THR A 2 -12.63 -26.28 4.98
C THR A 2 -13.93 -26.96 5.41
N GLU A 3 -14.32 -26.84 6.67
CA GLU A 3 -15.56 -27.43 7.17
C GLU A 3 -16.81 -26.89 6.46
N TYR A 4 -16.83 -25.59 6.13
CA TYR A 4 -17.91 -25.01 5.34
C TYR A 4 -17.99 -25.65 3.95
N ILE A 5 -16.86 -25.75 3.22
CA ILE A 5 -16.79 -26.38 1.90
C ILE A 5 -17.31 -27.82 1.95
N LYS A 6 -16.83 -28.60 2.93
CA LYS A 6 -17.24 -30.00 3.10
C LYS A 6 -18.74 -30.15 3.40
N SER A 7 -19.32 -29.22 4.16
CA SER A 7 -20.74 -29.25 4.53
C SER A 7 -21.69 -28.87 3.39
N VAL A 8 -21.22 -28.14 2.38
CA VAL A 8 -22.08 -27.59 1.30
C VAL A 8 -21.83 -28.26 -0.05
N ALA A 9 -20.57 -28.52 -0.41
CA ALA A 9 -20.20 -29.04 -1.73
C ALA A 9 -20.34 -30.57 -1.83
N PRO A 10 -20.58 -31.13 -3.04
CA PRO A 10 -20.57 -32.57 -3.27
C PRO A 10 -19.25 -33.23 -2.83
N ALA A 11 -19.34 -34.37 -2.15
CA ALA A 11 -18.19 -35.08 -1.58
C ALA A 11 -17.10 -35.41 -2.61
N GLN A 12 -17.50 -35.76 -3.83
CA GLN A 12 -16.60 -36.10 -4.94
C GLN A 12 -15.65 -34.96 -5.35
N TYR A 13 -15.98 -33.70 -5.03
CA TYR A 13 -15.17 -32.53 -5.39
C TYR A 13 -14.32 -31.98 -4.25
N HIS A 14 -14.40 -32.54 -3.03
CA HIS A 14 -13.72 -31.99 -1.85
C HIS A 14 -12.21 -31.88 -2.02
N GLN A 15 -11.57 -32.91 -2.60
CA GLN A 15 -10.12 -32.93 -2.81
C GLN A 15 -9.62 -31.81 -3.72
N TYR A 16 -10.50 -31.25 -4.55
CA TYR A 16 -10.17 -30.22 -5.51
C TYR A 16 -10.58 -28.81 -5.06
N LEU A 17 -11.67 -28.71 -4.30
CA LEU A 17 -12.22 -27.44 -3.84
C LEU A 17 -11.52 -26.90 -2.58
N ILE A 18 -10.90 -27.78 -1.78
CA ILE A 18 -10.21 -27.39 -0.55
C ILE A 18 -8.80 -26.92 -0.93
N PRO A 19 -8.47 -25.63 -0.74
CA PRO A 19 -7.16 -25.13 -1.12
C PRO A 19 -6.03 -25.70 -0.26
N ASN A 20 -4.87 -25.90 -0.88
CA ASN A 20 -3.62 -26.35 -0.23
C ASN A 20 -2.73 -25.18 0.24
N TYR A 21 -3.30 -23.98 0.36
CA TYR A 21 -2.61 -22.77 0.81
C TYR A 21 -3.29 -22.18 2.05
N GLU A 22 -2.55 -21.35 2.79
CA GLU A 22 -3.03 -20.72 4.02
C GLU A 22 -4.22 -19.78 3.75
N VAL A 23 -5.22 -19.81 4.64
CA VAL A 23 -6.38 -18.91 4.54
C VAL A 23 -5.92 -17.46 4.63
N GLY A 24 -6.37 -16.63 3.68
CA GLY A 24 -6.06 -15.21 3.63
C GLY A 24 -4.81 -14.85 2.81
N CYS A 25 -4.04 -15.83 2.31
CA CYS A 25 -2.94 -15.55 1.37
C CYS A 25 -3.45 -15.01 0.02
N LYS A 26 -4.74 -15.27 -0.29
CA LYS A 26 -5.53 -14.65 -1.36
C LYS A 26 -6.75 -13.95 -0.76
N ARG A 27 -7.30 -12.99 -1.51
CA ARG A 27 -8.59 -12.37 -1.17
C ARG A 27 -9.68 -13.45 -1.17
N VAL A 28 -10.40 -13.56 -0.07
CA VAL A 28 -11.48 -14.54 0.08
C VAL A 28 -12.61 -14.18 -0.87
N VAL A 29 -13.01 -15.15 -1.69
CA VAL A 29 -14.24 -15.07 -2.49
C VAL A 29 -15.38 -15.59 -1.65
N TRP A 30 -16.38 -14.75 -1.42
CA TRP A 30 -17.61 -15.16 -0.74
C TRP A 30 -18.39 -16.11 -1.63
N ASP A 31 -19.03 -17.11 -1.03
CA ASP A 31 -19.87 -18.07 -1.76
C ASP A 31 -21.29 -17.51 -1.94
N PRO A 32 -21.69 -17.05 -3.14
CA PRO A 32 -23.06 -16.58 -3.39
C PRO A 32 -24.03 -17.75 -3.65
N GLY A 33 -23.60 -19.01 -3.49
CA GLY A 33 -24.31 -20.20 -3.93
C GLY A 33 -23.56 -21.03 -4.99
N TYR A 34 -22.29 -20.72 -5.24
CA TYR A 34 -21.40 -21.49 -6.10
C TYR A 34 -21.32 -22.95 -5.63
N LEU A 35 -21.01 -23.20 -4.35
CA LEU A 35 -20.84 -24.58 -3.86
C LEU A 35 -22.14 -25.40 -3.96
N LYS A 36 -23.30 -24.77 -3.75
CA LYS A 36 -24.62 -25.40 -3.90
C LYS A 36 -24.93 -25.72 -5.36
N SER A 37 -24.49 -24.88 -6.29
CA SER A 37 -24.73 -25.09 -7.73
C SER A 37 -24.07 -26.36 -8.26
N LEU A 38 -23.01 -26.85 -7.61
CA LEU A 38 -22.30 -28.08 -7.97
C LEU A 38 -23.11 -29.37 -7.77
N HIS A 39 -24.26 -29.32 -7.08
CA HIS A 39 -25.19 -30.46 -6.98
C HIS A 39 -26.16 -30.56 -8.17
N ARG A 40 -26.19 -29.58 -9.07
CA ARG A 40 -27.12 -29.59 -10.19
C ARG A 40 -26.72 -30.68 -11.20
N PRO A 41 -27.69 -31.41 -11.79
CA PRO A 41 -27.39 -32.50 -12.72
C PRO A 41 -26.77 -32.03 -14.04
N ASN A 42 -26.81 -30.73 -14.33
CA ASN A 42 -26.24 -30.11 -15.54
C ASN A 42 -24.94 -29.34 -15.27
N VAL A 43 -24.30 -29.59 -14.13
CA VAL A 43 -22.99 -29.00 -13.78
C VAL A 43 -22.00 -30.14 -13.62
N GLU A 44 -20.96 -30.10 -14.44
CA GLU A 44 -19.83 -31.01 -14.38
C GLU A 44 -18.56 -30.19 -14.14
N MET A 45 -17.62 -30.79 -13.41
CA MET A 45 -16.34 -30.18 -13.11
C MET A 45 -15.24 -31.04 -13.72
N GLU A 46 -14.31 -30.39 -14.42
CA GLU A 46 -13.20 -31.03 -15.13
C GLU A 46 -11.87 -30.50 -14.56
N TRP A 47 -10.95 -31.42 -14.23
CA TRP A 47 -9.60 -31.10 -13.73
C TRP A 47 -8.49 -31.59 -14.65
N ASP A 48 -8.81 -32.39 -15.67
CA ASP A 48 -7.84 -32.74 -16.70
C ASP A 48 -7.41 -31.47 -17.47
N PRO A 49 -6.10 -31.19 -17.57
CA PRO A 49 -5.64 -29.98 -18.24
C PRO A 49 -6.15 -29.89 -19.69
N ILE A 50 -6.38 -28.65 -20.15
CA ILE A 50 -6.78 -28.38 -21.52
C ILE A 50 -5.57 -28.61 -22.44
N ALA A 51 -5.73 -29.44 -23.47
CA ALA A 51 -4.74 -29.64 -24.52
C ALA A 51 -4.90 -28.59 -25.63
N LYS A 52 -6.13 -28.35 -26.08
CA LYS A 52 -6.46 -27.34 -27.10
C LYS A 52 -7.96 -27.06 -27.17
N ILE A 53 -8.30 -25.91 -27.76
CA ILE A 53 -9.67 -25.58 -28.17
C ILE A 53 -9.91 -26.15 -29.57
N LEU A 54 -11.05 -26.79 -29.75
CA LEU A 54 -11.55 -27.33 -31.01
C LEU A 54 -12.62 -26.40 -31.61
N PRO A 55 -12.94 -26.52 -32.90
CA PRO A 55 -14.04 -25.75 -33.51
C PRO A 55 -15.40 -25.93 -32.82
N ASP A 56 -15.63 -27.08 -32.19
CA ASP A 56 -16.88 -27.48 -31.54
C ASP A 56 -16.76 -27.71 -30.03
N GLY A 57 -15.61 -27.37 -29.41
CA GLY A 57 -15.40 -27.69 -28.00
C GLY A 57 -13.97 -27.59 -27.47
N ILE A 58 -13.65 -28.43 -26.49
CA ILE A 58 -12.34 -28.47 -25.82
C ILE A 58 -11.85 -29.92 -25.76
N GLU A 59 -10.58 -30.12 -26.08
CA GLU A 59 -9.89 -31.39 -25.89
C GLU A 59 -8.97 -31.29 -24.66
N THR A 60 -9.10 -32.24 -23.74
CA THR A 60 -8.24 -32.36 -22.56
C THR A 60 -7.01 -33.22 -22.86
N VAL A 61 -6.02 -33.22 -21.97
CA VAL A 61 -4.74 -33.94 -22.17
C VAL A 61 -4.93 -35.46 -22.17
N SER A 62 -5.90 -36.01 -21.44
CA SER A 62 -6.25 -37.43 -21.54
C SER A 62 -6.96 -37.82 -22.85
N GLY A 63 -7.30 -36.83 -23.69
CA GLY A 63 -7.94 -37.03 -24.99
C GLY A 63 -9.47 -36.96 -24.95
N HIS A 64 -10.08 -36.62 -23.81
CA HIS A 64 -11.52 -36.38 -23.73
C HIS A 64 -11.89 -35.12 -24.51
N LYS A 65 -13.00 -35.20 -25.25
CA LYS A 65 -13.54 -34.09 -26.05
C LYS A 65 -14.89 -33.68 -25.50
N HIS A 66 -14.95 -32.46 -24.99
CA HIS A 66 -16.16 -31.85 -24.47
C HIS A 66 -16.71 -30.88 -25.51
N GLN A 67 -17.95 -31.08 -25.96
CA GLN A 67 -18.60 -30.17 -26.90
C GLN A 67 -19.24 -28.99 -26.18
N PHE A 68 -19.06 -27.79 -26.71
CA PHE A 68 -19.60 -26.57 -26.12
C PHE A 68 -20.08 -25.60 -27.19
N ASP A 69 -21.27 -25.02 -26.99
CA ASP A 69 -21.76 -23.91 -27.82
C ASP A 69 -21.12 -22.56 -27.45
N VAL A 70 -20.70 -22.42 -26.18
CA VAL A 70 -20.13 -21.19 -25.62
C VAL A 70 -18.97 -21.53 -24.69
N ILE A 71 -17.84 -20.81 -24.86
CA ILE A 71 -16.67 -20.88 -23.97
C ILE A 71 -16.46 -19.51 -23.33
N ALA A 72 -16.43 -19.47 -22.00
CA ALA A 72 -16.16 -18.26 -21.23
C ALA A 72 -14.78 -18.33 -20.55
N PHE A 73 -13.89 -17.39 -20.87
CA PHE A 73 -12.55 -17.32 -20.30
C PHE A 73 -12.55 -16.58 -18.95
N ALA A 74 -12.53 -17.34 -17.85
CA ALA A 74 -12.38 -16.81 -16.49
C ALA A 74 -10.92 -16.91 -15.99
N THR A 75 -9.98 -16.36 -16.76
CA THR A 75 -8.51 -16.57 -16.62
C THR A 75 -7.83 -15.75 -15.53
N GLY A 76 -8.53 -14.83 -14.87
CA GLY A 76 -7.96 -13.97 -13.82
C GLY A 76 -7.25 -12.72 -14.37
N PHE A 77 -6.22 -12.25 -13.65
CA PHE A 77 -5.54 -10.98 -13.93
C PHE A 77 -4.02 -11.12 -13.85
N ASP A 78 -3.30 -10.39 -14.70
CA ASP A 78 -1.84 -10.23 -14.62
C ASP A 78 -1.49 -8.96 -13.84
N ILE A 79 -1.08 -9.15 -12.59
CA ILE A 79 -0.74 -8.04 -11.68
C ILE A 79 0.67 -7.50 -11.99
N ALA A 80 1.60 -8.34 -12.47
CA ALA A 80 2.97 -7.92 -12.72
C ALA A 80 3.04 -6.93 -13.89
N GLN A 81 2.31 -7.21 -14.97
CA GLN A 81 2.24 -6.32 -16.14
C GLN A 81 1.56 -4.98 -15.85
N SER A 82 0.74 -4.88 -14.80
CA SER A 82 0.02 -3.64 -14.47
C SER A 82 0.92 -2.47 -14.05
N LEU A 83 2.20 -2.74 -13.71
CA LEU A 83 3.18 -1.73 -13.31
C LEU A 83 4.28 -1.54 -14.37
N VAL A 84 4.10 -2.07 -15.57
CA VAL A 84 5.04 -1.91 -16.68
C VAL A 84 4.69 -0.66 -17.48
N PHE A 85 5.53 0.37 -17.37
CA PHE A 85 5.42 1.60 -18.14
C PHE A 85 6.73 1.89 -18.88
N ASP A 86 6.62 2.41 -20.11
CA ASP A 86 7.76 2.95 -20.85
C ASP A 86 7.98 4.41 -20.48
N VAL A 87 8.69 4.60 -19.36
CA VAL A 87 8.93 5.91 -18.76
C VAL A 87 10.42 6.05 -18.48
N THR A 88 10.96 7.21 -18.86
CA THR A 88 12.36 7.57 -18.63
C THR A 88 12.41 8.74 -17.66
N GLY A 89 13.10 8.54 -16.54
CA GLY A 89 13.33 9.55 -15.52
C GLY A 89 14.58 10.39 -15.78
N THR A 90 15.11 10.95 -14.71
CA THR A 90 16.35 11.75 -14.76
C THR A 90 17.55 10.92 -15.21
N ASN A 91 18.50 11.58 -15.87
CA ASN A 91 19.74 10.96 -16.36
C ASN A 91 19.52 9.75 -17.30
N GLY A 92 18.37 9.68 -17.98
CA GLY A 92 18.05 8.61 -18.93
C GLY A 92 17.65 7.28 -18.28
N GLN A 93 17.44 7.22 -16.96
CA GLN A 93 17.07 5.99 -16.26
C GLN A 93 15.67 5.54 -16.66
N ARG A 94 15.53 4.31 -17.18
CA ARG A 94 14.22 3.74 -17.48
C ARG A 94 13.58 3.14 -16.22
N LEU A 95 12.26 3.22 -16.12
CA LEU A 95 11.52 2.69 -14.97
C LEU A 95 11.73 1.17 -14.77
N GLN A 96 11.75 0.41 -15.86
CA GLN A 96 11.98 -1.03 -15.80
C GLN A 96 13.39 -1.35 -15.27
N GLU A 97 14.42 -0.65 -15.74
CA GLU A 97 15.80 -0.82 -15.24
C GLU A 97 15.89 -0.49 -13.74
N TYR A 98 15.14 0.50 -13.27
CA TYR A 98 15.02 0.81 -11.85
C TYR A 98 14.36 -0.34 -11.08
N TYR A 99 13.24 -0.89 -11.57
CA TYR A 99 12.56 -2.02 -10.92
C TYR A 99 13.40 -3.29 -10.93
N ASP A 100 14.07 -3.62 -12.03
CA ASP A 100 14.95 -4.80 -12.14
C ASP A 100 16.06 -4.74 -11.09
N ARG A 101 16.70 -3.57 -10.92
CA ARG A 101 17.73 -3.36 -9.91
C ARG A 101 17.22 -3.52 -8.48
N GLU A 102 15.97 -3.15 -8.21
CA GLU A 102 15.35 -3.24 -6.88
C GLU A 102 14.65 -4.60 -6.63
N GLY A 103 14.77 -5.54 -7.58
CA GLY A 103 14.18 -6.88 -7.49
C GLY A 103 12.66 -6.92 -7.75
N GLY A 104 12.11 -5.90 -8.41
CA GLY A 104 10.71 -5.75 -8.76
C GLY A 104 10.18 -4.33 -8.52
N PRO A 105 8.88 -4.09 -8.76
CA PRO A 105 8.27 -2.78 -8.56
C PRO A 105 8.53 -2.20 -7.17
N THR A 106 8.98 -0.95 -7.13
CA THR A 106 9.50 -0.30 -5.92
C THR A 106 9.12 1.18 -5.89
N GLY A 107 8.62 1.66 -4.75
CA GLY A 107 8.30 3.08 -4.58
C GLY A 107 8.33 3.50 -3.12
N TYR A 108 8.40 4.80 -2.88
CA TYR A 108 8.24 5.39 -1.56
C TYR A 108 6.74 5.52 -1.25
N LEU A 109 6.30 4.86 -0.18
CA LEU A 109 4.88 4.67 0.18
C LEU A 109 4.02 4.11 -0.97
N GLY A 110 4.66 3.51 -1.98
CA GLY A 110 4.00 3.01 -3.18
C GLY A 110 3.43 4.07 -4.12
N THR A 111 3.71 5.35 -3.88
CA THR A 111 3.12 6.46 -4.63
C THR A 111 4.12 7.20 -5.49
N THR A 112 5.34 7.39 -4.99
CA THR A 112 6.38 8.18 -5.68
C THR A 112 7.65 7.38 -5.86
N ILE A 113 8.46 7.69 -6.89
CA ILE A 113 9.63 6.88 -7.27
C ILE A 113 10.88 7.77 -7.37
N PRO A 114 12.00 7.43 -6.71
CA PRO A 114 13.22 8.23 -6.76
C PRO A 114 13.80 8.23 -8.18
N GLY A 115 14.30 9.37 -8.65
CA GLY A 115 14.80 9.54 -10.02
C GLY A 115 13.71 9.85 -11.05
N PHE A 116 12.43 9.81 -10.67
CA PHE A 116 11.27 10.14 -11.51
C PHE A 116 10.52 11.33 -10.91
N PRO A 117 10.96 12.58 -11.19
CA PRO A 117 10.34 13.76 -10.63
C PRO A 117 8.91 13.96 -11.13
N ASN A 118 8.05 14.43 -10.23
CA ASN A 118 6.61 14.64 -10.48
C ASN A 118 5.87 13.36 -10.92
N TRP A 119 6.44 12.20 -10.67
CA TRP A 119 5.79 10.92 -10.87
C TRP A 119 4.96 10.54 -9.64
N PHE A 120 3.66 10.30 -9.86
CA PHE A 120 2.72 9.88 -8.84
C PHE A 120 1.88 8.72 -9.38
N THR A 121 1.84 7.61 -8.65
CA THR A 121 1.05 6.43 -8.99
C THR A 121 0.03 6.15 -7.91
N VAL A 122 -1.23 6.02 -8.32
CA VAL A 122 -2.29 5.41 -7.51
C VAL A 122 -2.27 3.91 -7.79
N LEU A 123 -2.42 3.09 -6.74
CA LEU A 123 -2.21 1.63 -6.79
C LEU A 123 -0.82 1.21 -7.26
N GLY A 124 0.21 1.98 -6.89
CA GLY A 124 1.60 1.58 -7.12
C GLY A 124 2.09 0.46 -6.18
N PRO A 125 3.41 0.21 -6.11
CA PRO A 125 3.97 -0.90 -5.34
C PRO A 125 3.63 -0.85 -3.84
N ASN A 126 3.24 -1.98 -3.25
CA ASN A 126 2.94 -2.16 -1.83
C ASN A 126 1.79 -1.28 -1.31
N THR A 127 0.76 -1.03 -2.14
CA THR A 127 -0.39 -0.17 -1.79
C THR A 127 -1.69 -0.93 -1.62
N VAL A 128 -1.78 -2.13 -2.17
CA VAL A 128 -2.99 -2.96 -2.09
C VAL A 128 -3.09 -3.57 -0.70
N THR A 129 -4.30 -3.63 -0.16
CA THR A 129 -4.57 -4.34 1.08
C THR A 129 -5.30 -5.65 0.78
N GLY A 130 -4.81 -6.76 1.34
CA GLY A 130 -5.51 -8.05 1.23
C GLY A 130 -6.79 -8.12 2.09
N HIS A 131 -6.98 -7.16 2.99
CA HIS A 131 -7.97 -7.19 4.08
C HIS A 131 -8.87 -5.95 4.14
N SER A 132 -8.73 -4.99 3.22
CA SER A 132 -9.50 -3.75 3.22
C SER A 132 -9.99 -3.35 1.82
N SER A 133 -10.72 -2.24 1.77
CA SER A 133 -11.17 -1.62 0.53
C SER A 133 -9.98 -1.04 -0.23
N VAL A 134 -9.93 -1.30 -1.53
CA VAL A 134 -8.99 -0.64 -2.44
C VAL A 134 -9.27 0.85 -2.55
N ILE A 135 -10.56 1.23 -2.54
CA ILE A 135 -11.03 2.62 -2.59
C ILE A 135 -10.46 3.42 -1.41
N PHE A 136 -10.43 2.83 -0.22
CA PHE A 136 -9.84 3.48 0.95
C PHE A 136 -8.35 3.79 0.74
N ALA A 137 -7.58 2.85 0.16
CA ALA A 137 -6.18 3.08 -0.12
C ALA A 137 -6.00 4.16 -1.20
N GLU A 138 -6.82 4.14 -2.25
CA GLU A 138 -6.80 5.12 -3.34
C GLU A 138 -7.11 6.54 -2.85
N GLU A 139 -8.15 6.72 -2.05
CA GLU A 139 -8.51 8.03 -1.48
C GLU A 139 -7.37 8.61 -0.64
N LEU A 140 -6.72 7.79 0.19
CA LEU A 140 -5.56 8.22 0.96
C LEU A 140 -4.37 8.60 0.07
N GLN A 141 -4.11 7.82 -0.99
CA GLN A 141 -3.06 8.16 -1.95
C GLN A 141 -3.40 9.46 -2.69
N MET A 142 -4.65 9.69 -3.08
CA MET A 142 -5.07 10.92 -3.75
C MET A 142 -4.87 12.14 -2.85
N ASP A 143 -5.31 12.08 -1.59
CA ASP A 143 -5.10 13.15 -0.61
C ASP A 143 -3.60 13.44 -0.39
N TYR A 144 -2.78 12.39 -0.34
CA TYR A 144 -1.33 12.51 -0.24
C TYR A 144 -0.71 13.17 -1.48
N ILE A 145 -1.09 12.71 -2.68
CA ILE A 145 -0.61 13.24 -3.97
C ILE A 145 -1.00 14.70 -4.13
N ILE A 146 -2.23 15.09 -3.78
CA ILE A 146 -2.70 16.48 -3.84
C ILE A 146 -1.79 17.39 -3.00
N GLN A 147 -1.36 16.95 -1.82
CA GLN A 147 -0.45 17.73 -0.98
C GLN A 147 0.94 17.91 -1.63
N LEU A 148 1.43 16.89 -2.34
CA LEU A 148 2.69 16.97 -3.10
C LEU A 148 2.56 17.85 -4.36
N LEU A 149 1.40 17.82 -5.03
CA LEU A 149 1.13 18.62 -6.22
C LEU A 149 0.95 20.11 -5.93
N ARG A 150 0.36 20.48 -4.80
CA ARG A 150 0.09 21.88 -4.42
C ARG A 150 1.28 22.83 -4.63
N PRO A 151 2.49 22.57 -4.07
CA PRO A 151 3.62 23.48 -4.27
C PRO A 151 4.13 23.50 -5.72
N ILE A 152 3.98 22.42 -6.48
CA ILE A 152 4.34 22.39 -7.91
C ILE A 152 3.39 23.29 -8.70
N LEU A 153 2.08 23.15 -8.48
CA LEU A 153 1.04 23.93 -9.16
C LEU A 153 1.03 25.41 -8.73
N ALA A 154 1.44 25.71 -7.50
CA ALA A 154 1.61 27.07 -7.02
C ALA A 154 2.86 27.77 -7.60
N GLY A 155 3.76 27.01 -8.26
CA GLY A 155 5.03 27.54 -8.76
C GLY A 155 6.11 27.71 -7.68
N ASP A 156 5.86 27.21 -6.46
CA ASP A 156 6.83 27.26 -5.36
C ASP A 156 8.07 26.38 -5.65
N VAL A 157 7.88 25.26 -6.36
CA VAL A 157 8.93 24.30 -6.71
C VAL A 157 8.74 23.80 -8.14
N LYS A 158 9.83 23.51 -8.85
CA LYS A 158 9.77 22.99 -10.24
C LYS A 158 9.37 21.52 -10.30
N GLY A 159 9.67 20.78 -9.24
CA GLY A 159 9.24 19.40 -9.09
C GLY A 159 9.74 18.78 -7.82
N LEU A 160 9.12 17.65 -7.45
CA LEU A 160 9.39 16.90 -6.24
C LEU A 160 9.66 15.43 -6.60
N MET A 161 10.57 14.81 -5.87
CA MET A 161 10.76 13.36 -5.88
C MET A 161 11.18 12.86 -4.49
N PRO A 162 10.90 11.60 -4.16
CA PRO A 162 11.37 11.04 -2.90
C PRO A 162 12.87 10.81 -2.99
N ARG A 163 13.57 11.01 -1.88
CA ARG A 163 14.99 10.66 -1.79
C ARG A 163 15.16 9.15 -1.92
N ALA A 164 16.23 8.75 -2.61
CA ALA A 164 16.53 7.34 -2.81
C ALA A 164 16.82 6.58 -1.50
N ASP A 165 17.45 7.22 -0.52
CA ASP A 165 17.74 6.62 0.80
C ASP A 165 16.46 6.29 1.58
N SER A 166 15.48 7.18 1.50
CA SER A 166 14.21 7.12 2.23
C SER A 166 13.30 6.08 1.59
N THR A 167 13.31 6.03 0.25
CA THR A 167 12.68 4.95 -0.52
C THR A 167 13.24 3.59 -0.13
N ARG A 168 14.57 3.43 -0.08
CA ARG A 168 15.19 2.16 0.32
C ARG A 168 14.89 1.78 1.76
N ALA A 169 14.95 2.74 2.69
CA ALA A 169 14.65 2.51 4.10
C ALA A 169 13.21 2.03 4.29
N TRP A 170 12.24 2.69 3.64
CA TRP A 170 10.84 2.29 3.62
C TRP A 170 10.66 0.87 3.08
N ASN A 171 11.24 0.58 1.91
CA ASN A 171 11.08 -0.73 1.27
C ASN A 171 11.74 -1.86 2.08
N LYS A 172 12.91 -1.60 2.68
CA LYS A 172 13.56 -2.58 3.58
C LYS A 172 12.66 -2.90 4.78
N TRP A 173 12.07 -1.88 5.39
CA TRP A 173 11.11 -2.08 6.47
C TRP A 173 9.87 -2.85 5.99
N ALA A 174 9.29 -2.47 4.84
CA ALA A 174 8.11 -3.10 4.29
C ALA A 174 8.33 -4.60 4.04
N GLN A 175 9.43 -4.97 3.38
CA GLN A 175 9.77 -6.38 3.12
C GLN A 175 10.02 -7.15 4.43
N SER A 176 10.65 -6.53 5.43
CA SER A 176 10.85 -7.17 6.75
C SER A 176 9.54 -7.49 7.48
N LYS A 177 8.50 -6.69 7.27
CA LYS A 177 7.17 -6.94 7.84
C LYS A 177 6.43 -8.01 7.04
N LEU A 178 6.41 -7.86 5.72
CA LEU A 178 5.74 -8.80 4.83
C LEU A 178 6.31 -10.21 4.96
N GLY A 179 7.61 -10.38 5.19
CA GLY A 179 8.24 -11.70 5.37
C GLY A 179 7.62 -12.57 6.48
N ASN A 180 6.88 -11.98 7.42
CA ASN A 180 6.18 -12.69 8.50
C ASN A 180 4.67 -12.87 8.25
N HIS A 181 4.17 -12.51 7.06
CA HIS A 181 2.75 -12.57 6.73
C HIS A 181 2.42 -13.74 5.79
N VAL A 182 1.18 -14.24 5.85
CA VAL A 182 0.65 -15.28 4.95
C VAL A 182 0.76 -14.93 3.47
N TRP A 183 0.85 -13.64 3.13
CA TRP A 183 1.03 -13.15 1.75
C TRP A 183 2.43 -13.41 1.17
N SER A 184 3.42 -13.73 2.00
CA SER A 184 4.79 -14.02 1.54
C SER A 184 4.99 -15.50 1.18
N ASN A 185 4.10 -16.37 1.66
CA ASN A 185 4.12 -17.80 1.33
C ASN A 185 3.44 -18.11 -0.02
N TYR A 186 2.86 -17.10 -0.69
CA TYR A 186 2.13 -17.28 -1.95
C TYR A 186 2.86 -16.64 -3.14
N THR A 187 3.23 -17.45 -4.12
CA THR A 187 4.07 -17.07 -5.28
C THR A 187 3.41 -16.08 -6.23
N GLY A 188 2.09 -15.97 -6.26
CA GLY A 188 1.38 -15.06 -7.18
C GLY A 188 1.33 -13.60 -6.76
N LEU A 189 1.86 -13.24 -5.58
CA LEU A 189 1.99 -11.85 -5.10
C LEU A 189 3.45 -11.37 -5.09
N THR A 190 4.38 -12.25 -5.46
CA THR A 190 5.82 -12.00 -5.43
C THR A 190 6.36 -11.86 -6.84
N HIS A 191 7.14 -10.80 -7.09
CA HIS A 191 7.97 -10.73 -8.28
C HIS A 191 9.22 -11.56 -8.02
N ALA A 192 9.31 -12.73 -8.63
CA ALA A 192 10.49 -13.56 -8.59
C ALA A 192 11.07 -13.59 -10.00
N ILE A 193 12.22 -12.95 -10.21
CA ILE A 193 12.93 -13.00 -11.50
C ILE A 193 13.25 -14.46 -11.87
N ASP A 194 13.47 -15.33 -10.86
CA ASP A 194 13.85 -16.75 -11.04
C ASP A 194 13.03 -17.76 -10.20
N GLY A 195 11.80 -17.41 -9.81
CA GLY A 195 10.88 -18.35 -9.11
C GLY A 195 11.29 -18.80 -7.70
N LYS A 196 12.39 -18.31 -7.12
CA LYS A 196 12.79 -18.54 -5.73
C LYS A 196 13.23 -17.21 -5.10
N ASN A 197 12.64 -16.85 -3.95
CA ASN A 197 12.90 -15.60 -3.19
C ASN A 197 12.43 -14.29 -3.87
N GLY A 198 11.17 -14.23 -4.29
CA GLY A 198 10.60 -13.02 -4.90
C GLY A 198 10.24 -11.93 -3.89
N LYS A 199 10.27 -10.67 -4.34
CA LYS A 199 9.84 -9.49 -3.58
C LYS A 199 8.32 -9.38 -3.61
N ASN A 200 7.66 -9.28 -2.45
CA ASN A 200 6.24 -8.93 -2.43
C ASN A 200 6.10 -7.42 -2.67
N PHE A 201 5.71 -7.06 -3.89
CA PHE A 201 5.56 -5.67 -4.32
C PHE A 201 4.10 -5.21 -4.33
N THR A 202 3.16 -6.05 -3.89
CA THR A 202 1.72 -5.78 -4.04
C THR A 202 1.10 -5.30 -2.73
N ILE A 203 1.39 -6.01 -1.63
CA ILE A 203 0.68 -5.84 -0.36
C ILE A 203 1.29 -4.72 0.49
N TRP A 204 0.43 -3.90 1.08
CA TRP A 204 0.82 -2.93 2.11
C TRP A 204 1.31 -3.64 3.38
N PRO A 205 2.49 -3.28 3.91
CA PRO A 205 3.14 -4.01 5.01
C PRO A 205 2.48 -3.84 6.39
N GLY A 206 1.54 -2.91 6.55
CA GLY A 206 0.86 -2.62 7.82
C GLY A 206 -0.67 -2.83 7.79
N GLY A 207 -1.35 -2.42 8.85
CA GLY A 207 -2.83 -2.33 8.86
C GLY A 207 -3.34 -0.99 8.31
N ASN A 208 -4.66 -0.85 8.17
CA ASN A 208 -5.29 0.38 7.67
C ASN A 208 -4.94 1.65 8.46
N LEU A 209 -4.85 1.57 9.78
CA LEU A 209 -4.44 2.73 10.60
C LEU A 209 -3.00 3.16 10.30
N HIS A 210 -2.12 2.19 10.06
CA HIS A 210 -0.75 2.48 9.64
C HIS A 210 -0.74 3.12 8.25
N MET A 211 -1.52 2.59 7.29
CA MET A 211 -1.67 3.20 5.97
C MET A 211 -2.15 4.64 6.03
N TRP A 212 -3.26 4.87 6.74
CA TRP A 212 -3.80 6.20 6.98
C TRP A 212 -2.74 7.12 7.57
N TRP A 213 -2.04 6.70 8.64
CA TRP A 213 -1.03 7.52 9.28
C TRP A 213 0.14 7.87 8.35
N SER A 214 0.62 6.89 7.59
CA SER A 214 1.72 7.08 6.63
C SER A 214 1.36 8.00 5.47
N LEU A 215 0.12 7.93 4.96
CA LEU A 215 -0.34 8.71 3.81
C LEU A 215 -1.05 10.02 4.21
N ARG A 216 -1.29 10.27 5.50
CA ARG A 216 -2.00 11.47 5.96
C ARG A 216 -1.34 12.78 5.53
N LYS A 217 -0.01 12.82 5.53
CA LYS A 217 0.77 14.00 5.13
C LYS A 217 2.15 13.59 4.60
N PRO A 218 2.71 14.31 3.61
CA PRO A 218 4.12 14.18 3.24
C PRO A 218 5.05 14.44 4.43
N ASP A 219 6.04 13.57 4.62
CA ASP A 219 7.21 13.92 5.43
C ASP A 219 8.18 14.65 4.51
N TRP A 220 8.43 15.94 4.75
CA TRP A 220 9.26 16.74 3.83
C TRP A 220 10.77 16.45 3.97
N LYS A 221 11.20 15.86 5.10
CA LYS A 221 12.42 15.03 5.10
C LYS A 221 11.99 13.80 4.32
N ASP A 222 12.68 13.27 3.34
CA ASP A 222 12.26 12.15 2.48
C ASP A 222 11.86 12.65 1.09
N PHE A 223 11.59 13.94 0.92
CA PHE A 223 11.53 14.57 -0.41
C PHE A 223 12.72 15.48 -0.68
N GLU A 224 13.04 15.59 -1.96
CA GLU A 224 13.94 16.56 -2.56
C GLU A 224 13.23 17.26 -3.73
N VAL A 225 13.67 18.48 -4.04
CA VAL A 225 13.10 19.29 -5.12
C VAL A 225 14.05 19.41 -6.28
N ILE A 226 13.51 19.55 -7.48
CA ILE A 226 14.31 19.94 -8.64
C ILE A 226 14.73 21.41 -8.47
N GLY A 227 16.04 21.64 -8.36
CA GLY A 227 16.62 22.97 -8.25
C GLY A 227 16.90 23.38 -6.82
N ASP A 228 16.31 24.50 -6.38
CA ASP A 228 16.59 25.09 -5.07
C ASP A 228 15.87 24.36 -3.93
N ASN A 229 16.65 23.73 -3.05
CA ASN A 229 16.17 22.99 -1.88
C ASN A 229 15.71 23.88 -0.71
N SER A 230 15.84 25.21 -0.81
CA SER A 230 15.45 26.14 0.26
C SER A 230 13.98 25.98 0.69
N TRP A 231 13.08 25.69 -0.25
CA TRP A 231 11.65 25.49 0.02
C TRP A 231 11.42 24.27 0.93
N VAL A 232 12.02 23.13 0.60
CA VAL A 232 11.90 21.90 1.41
C VAL A 232 12.51 22.08 2.78
N LEU A 233 13.66 22.79 2.87
CA LEU A 233 14.30 23.04 4.16
C LEU A 233 13.41 23.89 5.08
N LYS A 234 12.79 24.96 4.55
CA LYS A 234 11.81 25.77 5.29
C LYS A 234 10.64 24.90 5.77
N ARG A 235 10.09 24.03 4.91
CA ARG A 235 9.01 23.10 5.29
C ARG A 235 9.41 22.15 6.41
N ARG A 236 10.62 21.57 6.35
CA ARG A 236 11.14 20.70 7.42
C ARG A 236 11.21 21.43 8.76
N ILE A 237 11.70 22.67 8.78
CA ILE A 237 11.78 23.48 10.01
C ILE A 237 10.38 23.76 10.56
N LEU A 238 9.44 24.16 9.70
CA LEU A 238 8.05 24.41 10.10
C LEU A 238 7.37 23.16 10.67
N ASP A 239 7.63 21.98 10.08
CA ASP A 239 7.09 20.72 10.57
C ASP A 239 7.63 20.33 11.95
N ILE A 240 8.93 20.55 12.19
CA ILE A 240 9.55 20.35 13.50
C ILE A 240 8.89 21.28 14.53
N ILE A 241 8.78 22.58 14.21
CA ILE A 241 8.15 23.58 15.09
C ILE A 241 6.71 23.18 15.42
N SER A 242 5.91 22.83 14.41
CA SER A 242 4.51 22.42 14.58
C SER A 242 4.39 21.16 15.45
N SER A 243 5.25 20.16 15.22
CA SER A 243 5.26 18.92 16.00
C SER A 243 5.64 19.16 17.46
N THR A 244 6.67 19.98 17.72
CA THR A 244 7.07 20.36 19.09
C THR A 244 5.97 21.14 19.80
N ALA A 245 5.31 22.06 19.11
CA ALA A 245 4.18 22.82 19.67
C ALA A 245 3.01 21.89 20.07
N GLN A 246 2.65 20.94 19.20
CA GLN A 246 1.60 19.95 19.50
C GLN A 246 1.93 19.10 20.73
N VAL A 247 3.17 18.61 20.84
CA VAL A 247 3.63 17.86 22.02
C VAL A 247 3.58 18.73 23.28
N GLY A 248 3.96 20.00 23.18
CA GLY A 248 3.87 20.97 24.27
C GLY A 248 2.43 21.16 24.77
N VAL A 249 1.47 21.31 23.85
CA VAL A 249 0.03 21.44 24.18
C VAL A 249 -0.50 20.17 24.82
N ILE A 250 -0.20 18.99 24.28
CA ILE A 250 -0.65 17.71 24.86
C ILE A 250 -0.07 17.54 26.27
N SER A 251 1.22 17.83 26.46
CA SER A 251 1.89 17.74 27.75
C SER A 251 1.30 18.71 28.77
N ALA A 252 0.98 19.95 28.35
CA ALA A 252 0.32 20.93 29.18
C ALA A 252 -1.11 20.49 29.55
N SER A 253 -1.87 19.92 28.62
CA SER A 253 -3.21 19.38 28.88
C SER A 253 -3.20 18.19 29.84
N ILE A 254 -2.23 17.28 29.71
CA ILE A 254 -2.04 16.17 30.66
C ILE A 254 -1.66 16.72 32.04
N ALA A 255 -0.72 17.66 32.11
CA ALA A 255 -0.34 18.30 33.38
C ALA A 255 -1.52 19.03 34.04
N ALA A 256 -2.35 19.71 33.24
CA ALA A 256 -3.58 20.35 33.69
C ALA A 256 -4.56 19.35 34.30
N LEU A 257 -4.80 18.23 33.62
CA LEU A 257 -5.67 17.16 34.11
C LEU A 257 -5.16 16.52 35.40
N VAL A 258 -3.84 16.32 35.52
CA VAL A 258 -3.22 15.80 36.75
C VAL A 258 -3.36 16.81 37.89
N LEU A 259 -3.08 18.09 37.67
CA LEU A 259 -3.19 19.14 38.69
C LEU A 259 -4.64 19.36 39.14
N ALA A 260 -5.60 19.30 38.21
CA ALA A 260 -7.03 19.35 38.52
C ALA A 260 -7.47 18.15 39.37
N LYS A 261 -6.94 16.95 39.09
CA LYS A 261 -7.25 15.72 39.83
C LYS A 261 -6.60 15.70 41.23
N THR A 262 -5.48 16.37 41.43
CA THR A 262 -4.79 16.46 42.73
C THR A 262 -5.22 17.67 43.58
N GLY A 263 -6.13 18.51 43.07
CA GLY A 263 -6.69 19.67 43.79
C GLY A 263 -5.74 20.86 43.92
N ASN A 264 -4.61 20.87 43.19
CA ASN A 264 -3.56 21.89 43.32
C ASN A 264 -3.73 23.03 42.29
N TRP A 265 -4.80 23.81 42.45
CA TRP A 265 -5.21 24.87 41.52
C TRP A 265 -4.24 26.06 41.45
N ASP A 266 -3.57 26.40 42.55
CA ASP A 266 -2.60 27.51 42.59
C ASP A 266 -1.34 27.21 41.75
N ALA A 267 -0.88 25.95 41.78
CA ALA A 267 0.24 25.51 40.95
C ALA A 267 -0.13 25.51 39.46
N PHE A 268 -1.37 25.16 39.13
CA PHE A 268 -1.90 25.21 37.76
C PHE A 268 -1.98 26.64 37.23
N ALA A 269 -2.54 27.58 38.00
CA ALA A 269 -2.65 28.98 37.61
C ALA A 269 -1.27 29.63 37.34
N LYS A 270 -0.29 29.37 38.21
CA LYS A 270 1.09 29.87 38.03
C LYS A 270 1.79 29.26 36.81
N ALA A 271 1.59 27.97 36.53
CA ALA A 271 2.22 27.28 35.40
C ALA A 271 1.72 27.79 34.04
N ILE A 272 0.42 28.15 33.95
CA ILE A 272 -0.18 28.70 32.72
C ILE A 272 0.30 30.14 32.48
N GLN A 273 0.31 30.99 33.51
CA GLN A 273 0.70 32.40 33.37
C GLN A 273 2.15 32.59 32.90
N GLY A 274 3.10 31.80 33.43
CA GLY A 274 4.51 31.91 33.05
C GLY A 274 4.79 31.45 31.61
N ARG A 275 4.22 30.30 31.21
CA ARG A 275 4.50 29.70 29.89
C ARG A 275 3.83 30.41 28.71
N LEU A 276 2.69 31.06 28.92
CA LEU A 276 2.03 31.85 27.87
C LEU A 276 2.83 33.10 27.49
N GLY A 277 3.47 33.75 28.46
CA GLY A 277 4.35 34.90 28.21
C GLY A 277 5.56 34.52 27.36
N ASP A 278 6.26 33.46 27.77
CA ASP A 278 7.47 32.99 27.07
C ASP A 278 7.15 32.45 25.66
N GLY A 279 6.01 31.78 25.48
CA GLY A 279 5.56 31.27 24.18
C GLY A 279 5.20 32.37 23.19
N LEU A 280 4.56 33.45 23.66
CA LEU A 280 4.24 34.62 22.81
C LEU A 280 5.51 35.37 22.38
N ASP A 281 6.50 35.50 23.27
CA ASP A 281 7.77 36.12 22.95
C ASP A 281 8.63 35.26 22.00
N TRP A 282 8.58 33.93 22.13
CA TRP A 282 9.23 33.01 21.19
C TRP A 282 8.61 33.09 19.79
N CYS A 283 7.28 33.09 19.68
CA CYS A 283 6.59 33.25 18.40
C CYS A 283 6.89 34.60 17.75
N ARG A 284 6.97 35.69 18.52
CA ARG A 284 7.35 37.02 18.00
C ARG A 284 8.76 37.04 17.40
N ARG A 285 9.72 36.33 18.03
CA ARG A 285 11.10 36.23 17.54
C ARG A 285 11.24 35.37 16.28
N LEU A 286 10.32 34.42 16.07
CA LEU A 286 10.29 33.59 14.86
C LEU A 286 9.69 34.29 13.64
N VAL A 287 8.82 35.28 13.84
CA VAL A 287 8.18 36.04 12.75
C VAL A 287 9.03 37.25 12.30
N SER A 288 10.07 37.60 13.07
CA SER A 288 10.96 38.74 12.79
C SER A 288 12.24 38.38 12.02
N VAL A 289 12.31 37.21 11.37
CA VAL A 289 13.43 36.75 10.51
C VAL A 289 12.86 36.28 9.18
#